data_AF-A0A832RUY4-F1
#
_entry.id   AF-A0A832RUY4-F1
#
_cell.length_a   1.000
_cell.length_b   1.000
_cell.length_c   1.000
_cell.angle_alpha   90.00
_cell.angle_beta   90.00
_cell.angle_gamma   90.00
#
_symmetry.space_group_name_H-M   'P 1'
#
loop_
_entity.id
_entity.type
_entity.pdbx_description
1 polymer ?
#
loop_
_entity_poly.entity_id
_entity_poly.type
_entity_poly.pdbx_seq_one_letter_code
_entity_poly.pdbx_strand_id
1 'polypeptide(L)' 'KIGKLAKPKLVYIISEMPKTRTGKVMRRLLRAKLLGQDLGDISGLENPLILDEVRSL' A
#
# COMPACT_ATOMS: atom_id res chain seq x y z
N LYS A 1 24.44 -7.73 -3.07
CA LYS A 1 23.86 -7.70 -1.71
C LYS A 1 23.28 -6.31 -1.46
N ILE A 2 22.03 -6.21 -1.01
CA ILE A 2 21.43 -4.94 -0.60
C ILE A 2 22.11 -4.49 0.71
N GLY A 3 22.59 -3.24 0.78
CA GLY A 3 23.36 -2.73 1.93
C GLY A 3 22.49 -2.42 3.16
N LYS A 4 23.14 -2.23 4.33
CA LYS A 4 22.45 -1.95 5.61
C LYS A 4 21.51 -0.73 5.55
N LEU A 5 21.83 0.26 4.70
CA LEU A 5 21.02 1.46 4.49
C LEU A 5 19.59 1.16 3.99
N ALA A 6 19.43 0.12 3.18
CA ALA A 6 18.14 -0.25 2.60
C ALA A 6 17.37 -1.27 3.46
N LYS A 7 17.80 -1.50 4.71
CA LYS A 7 17.05 -2.31 5.66
C LYS A 7 15.70 -1.61 5.95
N PRO A 8 14.55 -2.28 5.74
CA PRO A 8 13.27 -1.70 6.07
C PRO A 8 13.18 -1.44 7.58
N LYS A 9 12.66 -0.26 7.95
CA LYS A 9 12.39 0.07 9.35
C LYS A 9 11.16 -0.67 9.89
N LEU A 10 10.18 -0.90 9.01
CA LEU A 10 8.90 -1.53 9.31
C LEU A 10 8.51 -2.49 8.20
N VAL A 11 7.80 -3.55 8.57
CA VAL A 11 7.24 -4.55 7.65
C VAL A 11 5.79 -4.78 8.05
N TYR A 12 4.87 -4.59 7.11
CA TYR A 12 3.44 -4.81 7.29
C TYR A 12 3.04 -6.08 6.57
N ILE A 13 2.32 -6.96 7.26
CA ILE A 13 1.71 -8.15 6.67
C ILE A 13 0.25 -7.81 6.39
N ILE A 14 -0.16 -8.00 5.14
CA ILE A 14 -1.51 -7.75 4.65
C ILE A 14 -1.99 -8.99 3.90
N SER A 15 -3.29 -9.24 3.89
CA SER A 15 -3.89 -10.41 3.25
C SER A 15 -3.70 -10.41 1.73
N GLU A 16 -3.71 -9.22 1.12
CA GLU A 16 -3.57 -9.02 -0.32
C GLU A 16 -2.85 -7.69 -0.63
N MET A 17 -2.31 -7.55 -1.84
CA MET A 17 -1.76 -6.27 -2.31
C MET A 17 -2.85 -5.45 -3.02
N PRO A 18 -2.92 -4.12 -2.79
CA PRO A 18 -3.86 -3.26 -3.52
C PRO A 18 -3.49 -3.23 -5.01
N LYS A 19 -4.32 -3.87 -5.83
CA LYS A 19 -4.15 -3.97 -7.28
C LYS A 19 -5.33 -3.33 -8.00
N THR A 20 -5.07 -2.87 -9.21
CA THR A 20 -6.12 -2.52 -10.16
C THR A 20 -6.81 -3.78 -10.69
N ARG A 21 -7.97 -3.63 -11.33
CA ARG A 21 -8.63 -4.71 -12.09
C ARG A 21 -7.77 -5.35 -13.20
N THR A 22 -6.66 -4.70 -13.56
CA THR A 22 -5.66 -5.20 -14.52
C THR A 22 -4.42 -5.79 -13.85
N GLY A 23 -4.42 -5.93 -12.52
CA GLY A 23 -3.34 -6.54 -11.73
C GLY A 23 -2.19 -5.59 -11.36
N LYS A 24 -2.24 -4.30 -11.72
CA LYS A 24 -1.18 -3.35 -11.39
C LYS A 24 -1.23 -2.96 -9.92
N VAL A 25 -0.12 -3.14 -9.20
CA VAL A 25 -0.01 -2.75 -7.79
C VAL A 25 -0.04 -1.21 -7.66
N MET A 26 -1.00 -0.69 -6.90
CA MET A 26 -1.19 0.74 -6.66
C MET A 26 -0.40 1.23 -5.44
N ARG A 27 0.94 1.25 -5.55
CA ARG A 27 1.84 1.67 -4.46
C ARG A 27 1.58 3.10 -3.95
N ARG A 28 1.03 3.99 -4.78
CA ARG A 28 0.64 5.36 -4.40
C ARG A 28 -0.32 5.36 -3.21
N LEU A 29 -1.30 4.44 -3.20
CA LEU A 29 -2.32 4.37 -2.16
C LEU A 29 -1.75 3.86 -0.85
N LEU A 30 -0.85 2.87 -0.90
CA LEU A 30 -0.09 2.42 0.27
C LEU A 30 0.69 3.60 0.90
N ARG A 31 1.37 4.40 0.09
CA ARG A 31 2.09 5.58 0.57
C ARG A 31 1.15 6.62 1.18
N ALA A 32 0.05 6.93 0.50
CA ALA A 32 -0.91 7.92 1.00
C ALA A 32 -1.52 7.49 2.34
N LYS A 33 -1.97 6.24 2.46
CA LYS A 33 -2.50 5.68 3.71
C LYS A 33 -1.48 5.71 4.84
N LEU A 34 -0.24 5.27 4.58
CA LEU A 34 0.84 5.28 5.60
C LEU A 34 1.24 6.68 6.05
N LEU A 35 1.06 7.69 5.19
CA LEU A 35 1.35 9.09 5.49
C LEU A 35 0.12 9.87 5.98
N GLY A 36 -1.04 9.23 6.13
CA GLY A 36 -2.30 9.91 6.51
C GLY A 36 -2.77 10.95 5.48
N GLN A 37 -2.38 10.79 4.22
CA GLN A 37 -2.75 11.69 3.12
C GLN A 37 -4.04 11.22 2.44
N ASP A 38 -4.68 12.13 1.69
CA ASP A 38 -5.83 11.79 0.87
C ASP A 38 -5.50 10.70 -0.17
N LEU A 39 -6.36 9.69 -0.26
CA LEU A 39 -6.23 8.58 -1.19
C LEU A 39 -6.56 9.00 -2.62
N GLY A 40 -7.39 10.04 -2.78
CA GLY A 40 -7.92 10.44 -4.08
C GLY A 40 -8.76 9.32 -4.71
N ASP A 41 -8.71 9.20 -6.03
CA ASP A 41 -9.50 8.19 -6.76
C ASP A 41 -9.00 6.75 -6.52
N ILE A 42 -9.92 5.91 -6.05
CA ILE A 42 -9.75 4.48 -5.76
C ILE A 42 -10.68 3.59 -6.62
N SER A 43 -11.42 4.16 -7.57
CA SER A 43 -12.40 3.43 -8.40
C SER A 43 -11.81 2.27 -9.20
N GLY A 44 -10.52 2.35 -9.54
CA GLY A 44 -9.78 1.32 -10.28
C GLY A 44 -9.33 0.11 -9.45
N LEU A 45 -9.47 0.15 -8.12
CA LEU A 45 -9.09 -0.97 -7.25
C LEU A 45 -10.01 -2.16 -7.43
N GLU A 46 -9.41 -3.35 -7.38
CA GLU A 46 -10.16 -4.60 -7.34
C GLU A 46 -10.83 -4.81 -5.98
N ASN A 47 -10.08 -4.59 -4.90
CA ASN A 47 -10.57 -4.71 -3.52
C ASN A 47 -10.16 -3.48 -2.69
N PRO A 48 -11.04 -2.49 -2.50
CA PRO A 48 -10.74 -1.29 -1.71
C PRO A 48 -10.53 -1.55 -0.21
N LEU A 49 -11.15 -2.60 0.35
CA LEU A 49 -11.13 -2.90 1.80
C LEU A 49 -9.73 -3.23 2.32
N ILE A 50 -8.83 -3.68 1.42
CA ILE A 50 -7.44 -3.98 1.79
C ILE A 50 -6.69 -2.77 2.35
N LEU A 51 -7.12 -1.55 2.00
CA LEU A 51 -6.50 -0.31 2.50
C LEU A 51 -6.76 -0.09 3.99
N ASP A 52 -7.71 -0.80 4.59
CA ASP A 52 -8.00 -0.71 6.03
C ASP A 52 -7.10 -1.61 6.87
N GLU A 53 -6.55 -2.68 6.27
CA GLU A 53 -5.49 -3.48 6.91
C GLU A 53 -4.17 -2.73 7.04
N VAL A 54 -3.96 -1.74 6.17
CA VAL A 54 -2.77 -0.87 6.21
C VAL A 54 -2.94 0.17 7.31
N ARG A 55 -2.42 -0.15 8.49
CA ARG A 55 -2.42 0.74 9.65
C ARG A 55 -1.55 1.98 9.37
N SER A 56 -2.11 3.16 9.59
CA SER A 56 -1.35 4.42 9.49
C SER A 56 -0.29 4.50 10.60
N LEU A 57 0.79 5.22 10.31
CA LEU A 57 1.81 5.59 11.32
C LEU A 57 1.31 6.68 12.27
#